data_AF-A0A094J5K0-F1
#
_entry.id   AF-A0A094J5K0-F1
#
_cell.length_a   1.000
_cell.length_b   1.000
_cell.length_c   1.000
_cell.angle_alpha   90.00
_cell.angle_beta   90.00
_cell.angle_gamma   90.00
#
_symmetry.space_group_name_H-M   'P 1'
#
loop_
_entity.id
_entity.type
_entity.pdbx_description
1 polymer ?
#
loop_
_entity_poly.entity_id
_entity_poly.type
_entity_poly.pdbx_seq_one_letter_code
_entity_poly.pdbx_strand_id
1 'polypeptide(L)'
;MHGAGGTVDSGYRVPNYRALSAGQPRKIHVLTFDYRGFGRSTGTPSESGLFLGALAVVDWAMNVAGIPPSRIQIFAQSLGTAVSLGVSQHLALQSPPVVFAGTVMVAPFVDIATLVATYRVAGTVPILSPLARIPLLFNYLQRYIRDKWLSKDHIARYVRANEANGERYRLTIIHAEDDYDIPWHHTSTLF
;
A
#
# COMPACT_ATOMS: atom_id res chain seq x y z
N MET A 1 5.90 3.91 0.82
CA MET A 1 4.76 4.19 -0.06
C MET A 1 3.71 4.93 0.74
N HIS A 2 3.33 6.13 0.30
CA HIS A 2 2.43 7.00 1.07
C HIS A 2 0.95 6.62 0.89
N GLY A 3 0.10 7.08 1.81
CA GLY A 3 -1.35 6.86 1.76
C GLY A 3 -2.08 7.78 0.79
N ALA A 4 -3.41 7.74 0.84
CA ALA A 4 -4.26 8.58 -0.01
C ALA A 4 -4.07 10.07 0.28
N GLY A 5 -4.20 10.90 -0.75
CA GLY A 5 -4.12 12.35 -0.65
C GLY A 5 -2.71 12.89 -0.36
N GLY A 6 -2.54 14.20 -0.62
CA GLY A 6 -1.31 14.92 -0.36
C GLY A 6 -0.08 14.40 -1.11
N THR A 7 1.08 14.85 -0.67
CA THR A 7 2.40 14.68 -1.30
C THR A 7 3.40 14.07 -0.33
N VAL A 8 4.60 13.73 -0.79
CA VAL A 8 5.64 13.15 0.06
C VAL A 8 5.95 13.99 1.31
N ASP A 9 5.85 15.30 1.23
CA ASP A 9 6.13 16.25 2.30
C ASP A 9 4.90 16.64 3.14
N SER A 10 3.73 16.04 2.89
CA SER A 10 2.50 16.35 3.61
C SER A 10 2.48 15.83 5.05
N GLY A 11 2.11 16.71 5.99
CA GLY A 11 1.80 16.37 7.38
C GLY A 11 2.94 15.62 8.10
N TYR A 12 2.59 14.49 8.71
CA TYR A 12 3.51 13.70 9.54
C TYR A 12 4.51 12.84 8.74
N ARG A 13 4.44 12.86 7.41
CA ARG A 13 5.25 11.97 6.54
C ARG A 13 6.74 12.23 6.69
N VAL A 14 7.18 13.49 6.71
CA VAL A 14 8.60 13.84 6.83
C VAL A 14 9.18 13.40 8.19
N PRO A 15 8.52 13.68 9.34
CA PRO A 15 8.90 13.08 10.62
C PRO A 15 8.98 11.55 10.58
N ASN A 16 8.03 10.87 9.95
CA ASN A 16 8.03 9.40 9.84
C ASN A 16 9.24 8.90 9.04
N TYR A 17 9.57 9.53 7.91
CA TYR A 17 10.76 9.17 7.12
C TYR A 17 12.05 9.34 7.93
N ARG A 18 12.15 10.42 8.71
CA ARG A 18 13.29 10.62 9.61
C ARG A 18 13.37 9.52 10.66
N ALA A 19 12.24 9.12 11.25
CA ALA A 19 12.19 8.06 12.24
C ALA A 19 12.66 6.71 11.66
N LEU A 20 12.29 6.39 10.41
CA LEU A 20 12.69 5.14 9.74
C LEU A 20 14.21 4.97 9.61
N SER A 21 14.96 6.07 9.41
CA SER A 21 16.43 6.01 9.31
C SER A 21 17.16 6.33 10.62
N ALA A 22 16.47 6.85 11.64
CA ALA A 22 17.07 7.39 12.86
C ALA A 22 17.92 6.38 13.64
N GLY A 23 17.59 5.09 13.61
CA GLY A 23 18.35 4.06 14.33
C GLY A 23 19.76 3.84 13.77
N GLN A 24 19.95 4.02 12.44
CA GLN A 24 21.25 3.92 11.78
C GLN A 24 21.32 4.86 10.58
N PRO A 25 21.41 6.19 10.77
CA PRO A 25 21.23 7.19 9.71
C PRO A 25 22.34 7.15 8.65
N ARG A 26 23.47 6.50 8.95
CA ARG A 26 24.58 6.26 8.00
C ARG A 26 24.43 4.98 7.18
N LYS A 27 23.43 4.14 7.47
CA LYS A 27 23.24 2.81 6.85
C LYS A 27 21.84 2.58 6.29
N ILE A 28 20.85 3.35 6.75
CA ILE A 28 19.46 3.26 6.30
C ILE A 28 19.15 4.50 5.47
N HIS A 29 18.77 4.28 4.22
CA HIS A 29 18.33 5.31 3.29
C HIS A 29 16.82 5.19 3.08
N VAL A 30 16.13 6.33 3.02
CA VAL A 30 14.69 6.36 2.74
C VAL A 30 14.48 6.89 1.33
N LEU A 31 13.87 6.04 0.50
CA LEU A 31 13.39 6.41 -0.82
C LEU A 31 11.87 6.59 -0.76
N THR A 32 11.38 7.75 -1.16
CA THR A 32 9.95 8.08 -1.23
C THR A 32 9.67 8.85 -2.52
N PHE A 33 8.42 8.85 -2.96
CA PHE A 33 8.01 9.42 -4.24
C PHE A 33 6.54 9.84 -4.20
N ASP A 34 6.18 10.85 -4.98
CA ASP A 34 4.79 11.23 -5.19
C ASP A 34 4.13 10.31 -6.23
N TYR A 35 2.92 9.85 -5.94
CA TYR A 35 2.09 9.24 -6.98
C TYR A 35 1.79 10.23 -8.11
N ARG A 36 1.57 9.72 -9.32
CA ARG A 36 1.17 10.54 -10.47
C ARG A 36 -0.06 11.39 -10.20
N GLY A 37 0.00 12.66 -10.59
CA GLY A 37 -1.00 13.67 -10.28
C GLY A 37 -0.91 14.27 -8.88
N PHE A 38 0.14 13.93 -8.10
CA PHE A 38 0.46 14.54 -6.82
C PHE A 38 1.85 15.18 -6.85
N GLY A 39 2.02 16.23 -6.06
CA GLY A 39 3.30 16.90 -5.86
C GLY A 39 3.92 17.33 -7.18
N ARG A 40 5.12 16.83 -7.47
CA ARG A 40 5.82 17.12 -8.73
C ARG A 40 5.58 16.07 -9.83
N SER A 41 4.87 14.99 -9.53
CA SER A 41 4.60 13.91 -10.48
C SER A 41 3.46 14.27 -11.43
N THR A 42 3.72 14.23 -12.73
CA THR A 42 2.74 14.52 -13.78
C THR A 42 1.71 13.40 -13.96
N GLY A 43 0.67 13.65 -14.75
CA GLY A 43 -0.38 12.68 -15.09
C GLY A 43 -1.56 12.70 -14.13
N THR A 44 -2.41 11.67 -14.23
CA THR A 44 -3.64 11.53 -13.43
C THR A 44 -3.53 10.28 -12.54
N PRO A 45 -3.94 10.34 -11.26
CA PRO A 45 -3.92 9.17 -10.40
C PRO A 45 -4.89 8.11 -10.91
N SER A 46 -4.39 6.89 -11.06
CA SER A 46 -5.17 5.69 -11.34
C SER A 46 -4.49 4.49 -10.66
N GLU A 47 -5.23 3.42 -10.43
CA GLU A 47 -4.72 2.18 -9.83
C GLU A 47 -3.47 1.64 -10.55
N SER A 48 -3.63 1.31 -11.83
CA SER A 48 -2.52 0.92 -12.71
C SER A 48 -1.42 1.98 -12.71
N GLY A 49 -1.83 3.23 -12.55
CA GLY A 49 -0.97 4.37 -12.45
C GLY A 49 -0.01 4.32 -11.27
N LEU A 50 -0.58 4.17 -10.08
CA LEU A 50 0.13 4.09 -8.81
C LEU A 50 1.03 2.85 -8.77
N PHE A 51 0.51 1.71 -9.24
CA PHE A 51 1.25 0.45 -9.36
C PHE A 51 2.49 0.60 -10.27
N LEU A 52 2.33 1.13 -11.48
CA LEU A 52 3.44 1.36 -12.41
C LEU A 52 4.47 2.35 -11.85
N GLY A 53 4.02 3.42 -11.18
CA GLY A 53 4.92 4.36 -10.53
C GLY A 53 5.74 3.69 -9.42
N ALA A 54 5.10 2.87 -8.61
CA ALA A 54 5.78 2.12 -7.55
C ALA A 54 6.77 1.08 -8.10
N LEU A 55 6.39 0.36 -9.16
CA LEU A 55 7.32 -0.55 -9.86
C LEU A 55 8.54 0.19 -10.40
N ALA A 56 8.36 1.34 -11.05
CA ALA A 56 9.47 2.12 -11.59
C ALA A 56 10.47 2.58 -10.51
N VAL A 57 9.98 2.95 -9.33
CA VAL A 57 10.84 3.35 -8.21
C VAL A 57 11.62 2.17 -7.64
N VAL A 58 10.98 1.00 -7.55
CA VAL A 58 11.64 -0.23 -7.10
C VAL A 58 12.65 -0.73 -8.12
N ASP A 59 12.31 -0.70 -9.40
CA ASP A 59 13.21 -0.98 -10.51
C ASP A 59 14.44 -0.07 -10.48
N TRP A 60 14.23 1.23 -10.31
CA TRP A 60 15.34 2.18 -10.13
C TRP A 60 16.22 1.84 -8.92
N ALA A 61 15.63 1.48 -7.79
CA ALA A 61 16.39 1.12 -6.60
C ALA A 61 17.27 -0.12 -6.82
N MET A 62 16.76 -1.13 -7.54
CA MET A 62 17.49 -2.36 -7.81
C MET A 62 18.54 -2.19 -8.91
N ASN A 63 18.15 -1.56 -10.02
CA ASN A 63 18.93 -1.58 -11.26
C ASN A 63 19.78 -0.34 -11.47
N VAL A 64 19.40 0.81 -10.91
CA VAL A 64 20.16 2.07 -11.02
C VAL A 64 20.97 2.34 -9.76
N ALA A 65 20.32 2.27 -8.59
CA ALA A 65 21.02 2.43 -7.32
C ALA A 65 21.78 1.15 -6.89
N GLY A 66 21.56 0.03 -7.58
CA GLY A 66 22.30 -1.22 -7.36
C GLY A 66 22.01 -1.89 -6.01
N ILE A 67 20.85 -1.61 -5.40
CA ILE A 67 20.50 -2.15 -4.09
C ILE A 67 19.85 -3.53 -4.28
N PRO A 68 20.44 -4.62 -3.76
CA PRO A 68 19.86 -5.94 -3.93
C PRO A 68 18.50 -6.04 -3.20
N PRO A 69 17.53 -6.81 -3.72
CA PRO A 69 16.20 -6.97 -3.10
C PRO A 69 16.24 -7.36 -1.62
N SER A 70 17.22 -8.19 -1.24
CA SER A 70 17.49 -8.62 0.15
C SER A 70 17.89 -7.50 1.11
N ARG A 71 18.14 -6.28 0.60
CA ARG A 71 18.42 -5.06 1.36
C ARG A 71 17.36 -3.98 1.19
N ILE A 72 16.27 -4.28 0.49
CA ILE A 72 15.14 -3.37 0.31
C ILE A 72 14.03 -3.82 1.28
N GLN A 73 13.55 -2.88 2.09
CA GLN A 73 12.39 -3.04 2.96
C GLN A 73 11.31 -2.08 2.49
N ILE A 74 10.11 -2.59 2.17
CA ILE A 74 8.98 -1.71 1.86
C ILE A 74 8.31 -1.29 3.16
N PHE A 75 8.08 0.01 3.33
CA PHE A 75 7.23 0.59 4.35
C PHE A 75 6.06 1.28 3.67
N ALA A 76 4.83 0.94 4.04
CA ALA A 76 3.62 1.41 3.37
C ALA A 76 2.51 1.74 4.37
N GLN A 77 1.71 2.77 4.07
CA GLN A 77 0.63 3.23 4.94
C GLN A 77 -0.67 3.41 4.15
N SER A 78 -1.82 3.00 4.71
CA SER A 78 -3.15 3.16 4.11
C SER A 78 -3.16 2.70 2.64
N LEU A 79 -3.58 3.52 1.67
CA LEU A 79 -3.56 3.21 0.22
C LEU A 79 -2.23 2.59 -0.26
N GLY A 80 -1.11 3.06 0.29
CA GLY A 80 0.21 2.56 -0.09
C GLY A 80 0.40 1.08 0.22
N THR A 81 -0.34 0.49 1.18
CA THR A 81 -0.22 -0.94 1.53
C THR A 81 -0.71 -1.81 0.37
N ALA A 82 -1.84 -1.44 -0.24
CA ALA A 82 -2.37 -2.14 -1.42
C ALA A 82 -1.36 -2.08 -2.58
N VAL A 83 -0.86 -0.88 -2.89
CA VAL A 83 0.15 -0.67 -3.95
C VAL A 83 1.40 -1.52 -3.68
N SER A 84 1.90 -1.53 -2.43
CA SER A 84 3.09 -2.30 -2.06
C SER A 84 2.91 -3.82 -2.19
N LEU A 85 1.72 -4.33 -1.86
CA LEU A 85 1.38 -5.74 -2.03
C LEU A 85 1.29 -6.10 -3.51
N GLY A 86 0.68 -5.24 -4.33
CA GLY A 86 0.66 -5.41 -5.78
C GLY A 86 2.05 -5.55 -6.36
N VAL A 87 2.96 -4.64 -5.99
CA VAL A 87 4.38 -4.67 -6.42
C VAL A 87 5.07 -5.95 -5.97
N SER A 88 4.95 -6.29 -4.67
CA SER A 88 5.60 -7.48 -4.11
C SER A 88 5.09 -8.76 -4.75
N GLN A 89 3.78 -8.88 -4.99
CA GLN A 89 3.19 -10.00 -5.70
C GLN A 89 3.68 -10.09 -7.15
N HIS A 90 3.67 -8.98 -7.87
CA HIS A 90 4.11 -8.95 -9.27
C HIS A 90 5.55 -9.45 -9.41
N LEU A 91 6.43 -9.01 -8.51
CA LEU A 91 7.84 -9.36 -8.49
C LEU A 91 8.11 -10.80 -8.02
N ALA A 92 7.34 -11.31 -7.06
CA ALA A 92 7.40 -12.71 -6.64
C ALA A 92 6.95 -13.70 -7.74
N LEU A 93 6.18 -13.23 -8.73
CA LEU A 93 5.72 -14.03 -9.87
C LEU A 93 6.68 -13.98 -11.08
N GLN A 94 7.78 -13.23 -11.00
CA GLN A 94 8.79 -13.20 -12.06
C GLN A 94 9.67 -14.46 -12.03
N SER A 95 10.43 -14.66 -13.11
CA SER A 95 11.43 -15.72 -13.24
C SER A 95 12.79 -15.10 -13.61
N PRO A 96 13.75 -15.00 -12.67
CA PRO A 96 13.69 -15.46 -11.28
C PRO A 96 12.76 -14.60 -10.40
N PRO A 97 12.21 -15.17 -9.31
CA PRO A 97 11.36 -14.43 -8.37
C PRO A 97 12.20 -13.38 -7.64
N VAL A 98 11.58 -12.22 -7.39
CA VAL A 98 12.20 -11.12 -6.64
C VAL A 98 11.44 -10.92 -5.33
N VAL A 99 12.14 -11.13 -4.21
CA VAL A 99 11.58 -11.03 -2.86
C VAL A 99 12.40 -10.05 -2.02
N PHE A 100 11.71 -9.13 -1.35
CA PHE A 100 12.32 -8.10 -0.52
C PHE A 100 12.67 -8.61 0.88
N ALA A 101 13.53 -7.88 1.59
CA ALA A 101 13.85 -8.15 3.00
C ALA A 101 12.60 -8.17 3.90
N GLY A 102 11.57 -7.42 3.49
CA GLY A 102 10.22 -7.53 4.00
C GLY A 102 9.33 -6.38 3.54
N THR A 103 8.08 -6.41 4.01
CA THR A 103 7.10 -5.34 3.85
C THR A 103 6.41 -5.04 5.18
N VAL A 104 6.48 -3.79 5.63
CA VAL A 104 5.75 -3.26 6.79
C VAL A 104 4.54 -2.48 6.26
N MET A 105 3.35 -2.88 6.70
CA MET A 105 2.07 -2.29 6.31
C MET A 105 1.40 -1.67 7.53
N VAL A 106 1.14 -0.37 7.47
CA VAL A 106 0.46 0.38 8.53
C VAL A 106 -0.96 0.70 8.08
N ALA A 107 -1.95 0.33 8.89
CA ALA A 107 -3.38 0.45 8.61
C ALA A 107 -3.76 -0.10 7.21
N PRO A 108 -3.47 -1.38 6.91
CA PRO A 108 -3.91 -1.99 5.66
C PRO A 108 -5.43 -2.21 5.68
N PHE A 109 -6.03 -2.17 4.50
CA PHE A 109 -7.45 -2.42 4.29
C PHE A 109 -7.67 -3.58 3.30
N VAL A 110 -8.83 -4.21 3.39
CA VAL A 110 -9.18 -5.42 2.64
C VAL A 110 -9.49 -5.11 1.17
N ASP A 111 -10.25 -4.06 0.89
CA ASP A 111 -10.50 -3.55 -0.45
C ASP A 111 -11.01 -2.11 -0.44
N ILE A 112 -10.91 -1.45 -1.59
CA ILE A 112 -11.34 -0.05 -1.78
C ILE A 112 -12.84 0.11 -1.52
N ALA A 113 -13.67 -0.91 -1.80
CA ALA A 113 -15.10 -0.83 -1.54
C ALA A 113 -15.41 -0.75 -0.05
N THR A 114 -14.67 -1.48 0.78
CA THR A 114 -14.78 -1.47 2.24
C THR A 114 -14.20 -0.17 2.79
N LEU A 115 -13.07 0.31 2.25
CA LEU A 115 -12.53 1.63 2.59
C LEU A 115 -13.55 2.74 2.32
N VAL A 116 -14.19 2.74 1.14
CA VAL A 116 -15.24 3.69 0.74
C VAL A 116 -16.49 3.55 1.62
N ALA A 117 -16.85 2.35 2.06
CA ALA A 117 -17.98 2.10 2.95
C ALA A 117 -17.71 2.52 4.41
N THR A 118 -16.46 2.46 4.87
CA THR A 118 -16.05 2.79 6.24
C THR A 118 -15.44 4.18 6.38
N TYR A 119 -15.13 4.87 5.27
CA TYR A 119 -14.48 6.19 5.29
C TYR A 119 -15.32 7.21 6.06
N ARG A 120 -14.76 7.72 7.14
CA ARG A 120 -15.31 8.79 7.96
C ARG A 120 -14.43 10.02 7.83
N VAL A 121 -15.01 11.16 7.44
CA VAL A 121 -14.28 12.42 7.52
C VAL A 121 -14.37 12.95 8.95
N ALA A 122 -13.21 13.30 9.51
CA ALA A 122 -13.05 13.87 10.85
C ALA A 122 -13.71 13.04 11.97
N GLY A 123 -13.67 11.71 11.86
CA GLY A 123 -14.16 10.77 12.89
C GLY A 123 -15.69 10.77 13.12
N THR A 124 -16.45 11.62 12.43
CA THR A 124 -17.85 11.90 12.78
C THR A 124 -18.81 11.78 11.60
N VAL A 125 -18.36 12.12 10.38
CA VAL A 125 -19.24 12.13 9.20
C VAL A 125 -18.87 10.98 8.25
N PRO A 126 -19.60 9.86 8.29
CA PRO A 126 -19.43 8.83 7.28
C PRO A 126 -20.04 9.31 5.96
N ILE A 127 -19.21 9.77 5.03
CA ILE A 127 -19.66 10.42 3.79
C ILE A 127 -20.51 9.46 2.92
N LEU A 128 -20.24 8.15 3.01
CA LEU A 128 -20.90 7.15 2.16
C LEU A 128 -21.63 6.04 2.92
N SER A 129 -21.59 6.01 4.26
CA SER A 129 -22.32 4.97 5.02
C SER A 129 -23.85 4.99 4.85
N PRO A 130 -24.54 6.13 4.66
CA PRO A 130 -25.97 6.13 4.36
C PRO A 130 -26.26 5.52 2.97
N LEU A 131 -25.38 5.76 2.00
CA LEU A 131 -25.49 5.22 0.64
C LEU A 131 -25.19 3.71 0.59
N ALA A 132 -24.25 3.22 1.40
CA ALA A 132 -23.91 1.81 1.50
C ALA A 132 -25.05 0.92 2.04
N ARG A 133 -26.07 1.52 2.69
CA ARG A 133 -27.28 0.82 3.17
C ARG A 133 -28.35 0.62 2.09
N ILE A 134 -28.19 1.22 0.91
CA ILE A 134 -29.10 1.08 -0.22
C ILE A 134 -28.40 0.20 -1.27
N PRO A 135 -28.73 -1.11 -1.36
CA PRO A 135 -27.98 -2.06 -2.19
C PRO A 135 -27.87 -1.64 -3.66
N LEU A 136 -28.93 -1.04 -4.22
CA LEU A 136 -28.98 -0.56 -5.59
C LEU A 136 -28.02 0.61 -5.87
N LEU A 137 -27.92 1.57 -4.96
CA LEU A 137 -27.07 2.75 -5.10
C LEU A 137 -25.60 2.43 -4.83
N PHE A 138 -25.33 1.54 -3.86
CA PHE A 138 -24.01 0.98 -3.60
C PHE A 138 -23.49 0.20 -4.81
N ASN A 139 -24.32 -0.67 -5.41
CA ASN A 139 -23.97 -1.40 -6.64
C ASN A 139 -23.76 -0.46 -7.85
N TYR A 140 -24.45 0.68 -7.90
CA TYR A 140 -24.24 1.71 -8.92
C TYR A 140 -22.90 2.44 -8.74
N LEU A 141 -22.54 2.81 -7.51
CA LEU A 141 -21.23 3.40 -7.19
C LEU A 141 -20.07 2.42 -7.42
N GLN A 142 -20.28 1.13 -7.11
CA GLN A 142 -19.33 0.07 -7.43
C GLN A 142 -19.01 -0.04 -8.93
N ARG A 143 -19.91 0.36 -9.84
CA ARG A 143 -19.60 0.37 -11.30
C ARG A 143 -18.56 1.41 -11.69
N TYR A 144 -18.39 2.46 -10.89
CA TYR A 144 -17.32 3.46 -11.04
C TYR A 144 -16.04 3.05 -10.31
N ILE A 145 -16.12 2.13 -9.35
CA ILE A 145 -14.98 1.44 -8.75
C ILE A 145 -14.52 0.36 -9.73
N ARG A 146 -13.68 0.76 -10.69
CA ARG A 146 -13.23 -0.10 -11.78
C ARG A 146 -12.30 -1.24 -11.38
N ASP A 147 -11.81 -1.29 -10.14
CA ASP A 147 -10.87 -2.32 -9.73
C ASP A 147 -11.20 -2.93 -8.36
N LYS A 148 -11.05 -4.26 -8.29
CA LYS A 148 -11.36 -5.11 -7.14
C LYS A 148 -10.07 -5.57 -6.47
N TRP A 149 -9.20 -4.63 -6.09
CA TRP A 149 -7.96 -4.97 -5.36
C TRP A 149 -8.30 -5.49 -3.97
N LEU A 150 -8.62 -6.78 -3.91
CA LEU A 150 -8.76 -7.52 -2.68
C LEU A 150 -7.36 -7.76 -2.15
N SER A 151 -6.90 -6.92 -1.23
CA SER A 151 -5.61 -7.06 -0.55
C SER A 151 -5.40 -8.48 0.00
N LYS A 152 -6.49 -9.15 0.41
CA LYS A 152 -6.49 -10.57 0.82
C LYS A 152 -6.02 -11.51 -0.31
N ASP A 153 -6.52 -11.34 -1.52
CA ASP A 153 -6.13 -12.14 -2.67
C ASP A 153 -4.70 -11.85 -3.11
N HIS A 154 -4.25 -10.60 -2.92
CA HIS A 154 -2.86 -10.23 -3.17
C HIS A 154 -1.90 -10.89 -2.17
N ILE A 155 -2.22 -10.85 -0.87
CA ILE A 155 -1.42 -11.54 0.17
C ILE A 155 -1.38 -13.04 -0.11
N ALA A 156 -2.54 -13.67 -0.35
CA ALA A 156 -2.60 -15.11 -0.60
C ALA A 156 -1.82 -15.53 -1.87
N ARG A 157 -1.90 -14.74 -2.94
CA ARG A 157 -1.11 -14.98 -4.16
C ARG A 157 0.38 -14.76 -3.94
N TYR A 158 0.76 -13.70 -3.22
CA TYR A 158 2.16 -13.43 -2.87
C TYR A 158 2.76 -14.57 -2.03
N VAL A 159 2.06 -14.98 -0.97
CA VAL A 159 2.48 -16.11 -0.12
C VAL A 159 2.66 -17.38 -0.94
N ARG A 160 1.64 -17.79 -1.70
CA ARG A 160 1.71 -18.99 -2.53
C ARG A 160 2.83 -18.94 -3.57
N ALA A 161 3.06 -17.79 -4.19
CA ALA A 161 4.13 -17.62 -5.15
C ALA A 161 5.51 -17.82 -4.51
N ASN A 162 5.74 -17.24 -3.33
CA ASN A 162 7.03 -17.40 -2.64
C ASN A 162 7.22 -18.85 -2.16
N GLU A 163 6.18 -19.47 -1.59
CA GLU A 163 6.25 -20.87 -1.13
C GLU A 163 6.55 -21.84 -2.28
N ALA A 164 5.88 -21.65 -3.43
CA ALA A 164 6.12 -22.46 -4.62
C ALA A 164 7.55 -22.31 -5.16
N ASN A 165 8.16 -21.14 -4.99
CA ASN A 165 9.53 -20.86 -5.40
C ASN A 165 10.57 -21.16 -4.30
N GLY A 166 10.17 -21.60 -3.11
CA GLY A 166 11.06 -21.84 -1.97
C GLY A 166 11.67 -20.57 -1.37
N GLU A 167 11.10 -19.40 -1.65
CA GLU A 167 11.58 -18.10 -1.20
C GLU A 167 11.06 -17.74 0.19
N ARG A 168 11.92 -17.08 0.99
CA ARG A 168 11.51 -16.56 2.31
C ARG A 168 10.90 -15.17 2.17
N TYR A 169 9.70 -15.00 2.72
CA TYR A 169 8.98 -13.71 2.73
C TYR A 169 8.75 -13.21 4.16
N ARG A 170 8.61 -11.89 4.31
CA ARG A 170 8.30 -11.25 5.60
C ARG A 170 7.27 -10.13 5.44
N LEU A 171 6.09 -10.33 6.01
CA LEU A 171 5.04 -9.31 6.12
C LEU A 171 4.86 -8.92 7.58
N THR A 172 4.76 -7.63 7.86
CA THR A 172 4.48 -7.10 9.19
C THR A 172 3.32 -6.12 9.07
N ILE A 173 2.25 -6.34 9.85
CA ILE A 173 1.10 -5.44 9.90
C ILE A 173 1.12 -4.69 11.23
N ILE A 174 0.85 -3.39 11.16
CA ILE A 174 0.63 -2.51 12.29
C ILE A 174 -0.71 -1.82 12.09
N HIS A 175 -1.57 -1.83 13.10
CA HIS A 175 -2.87 -1.15 13.05
C HIS A 175 -3.16 -0.56 14.42
N ALA A 176 -3.58 0.71 14.48
CA ALA A 176 -4.02 1.33 15.72
C ALA A 176 -5.45 0.90 16.04
N GLU A 177 -5.73 0.52 17.29
CA GLU A 177 -7.08 0.11 17.72
C GLU A 177 -8.09 1.27 17.65
N ASP A 178 -7.60 2.50 17.75
CA ASP A 178 -8.34 3.75 17.68
C ASP A 178 -8.27 4.42 16.29
N ASP A 179 -7.93 3.66 15.24
CA ASP A 179 -7.96 4.18 13.86
C ASP A 179 -9.40 4.54 13.44
N TYR A 180 -9.63 5.85 13.30
CA TYR A 180 -10.94 6.41 12.95
C TYR A 180 -11.26 6.35 11.45
N ASP A 181 -10.25 6.13 10.61
CA ASP A 181 -10.36 6.14 9.15
C ASP A 181 -10.53 4.72 8.60
N ILE A 182 -9.71 3.78 9.09
CA ILE A 182 -9.71 2.37 8.72
C ILE A 182 -9.88 1.56 10.00
N PRO A 183 -11.03 0.91 10.23
CA PRO A 183 -11.19 0.13 11.45
C PRO A 183 -10.18 -1.04 11.57
N TRP A 184 -9.62 -1.25 12.76
CA TRP A 184 -8.57 -2.27 12.97
C TRP A 184 -8.99 -3.71 12.65
N HIS A 185 -10.27 -4.05 12.72
CA HIS A 185 -10.79 -5.39 12.41
C HIS A 185 -10.55 -5.83 10.96
N HIS A 186 -10.23 -4.89 10.06
CA HIS A 186 -9.76 -5.22 8.71
C HIS A 186 -8.47 -6.05 8.74
N THR A 187 -7.57 -5.79 9.69
CA THR A 187 -6.33 -6.57 9.85
C THR A 187 -6.62 -8.00 10.25
N SER A 188 -7.58 -8.23 11.15
CA SER A 188 -8.05 -9.57 11.53
C SER A 188 -8.76 -10.33 10.40
N THR A 189 -9.08 -9.66 9.28
CA THR A 189 -9.70 -10.30 8.11
C THR A 189 -8.66 -10.62 7.02
N LEU A 190 -7.51 -9.91 7.05
CA LEU A 190 -6.37 -10.15 6.16
C LEU A 190 -5.53 -11.35 6.59
N PHE A 191 -5.62 -11.78 7.86
CA PHE A 191 -4.95 -12.93 8.46
C PHE A 191 -5.92 -13.80 9.24
#